data_AF-A0A453F844-F1
#
_entry.id   AF-A0A453F844-F1
#
_cell.length_a   1.000
_cell.length_b   1.000
_cell.length_c   1.000
_cell.angle_alpha   90.00
_cell.angle_beta   90.00
_cell.angle_gamma   90.00
#
_symmetry.space_group_name_H-M   'P 1'
#
loop_
_entity.id
_entity.type
_entity.pdbx_description
1 polymer ?
#
loop_
_entity_poly.entity_id
_entity_poly.type
_entity_poly.pdbx_seq_one_letter_code
_entity_poly.pdbx_strand_id
1 'polypeptide(L)' 'MEWCSSKGNIPYYETSAKEDYNVDEAFLSVAKLALEHERDQDIYFQTVADPVPETEQRGGCAC' A
#
# COMPACT_ATOMS: atom_id res chain seq x y z
N MET A 1 2.81 -20.21 6.75
CA MET A 1 3.10 -20.34 5.31
C MET A 1 1.88 -20.75 4.48
N GLU A 2 1.12 -21.77 4.89
CA GLU A 2 -0.02 -22.30 4.10
C GLU A 2 -1.05 -21.23 3.69
N TRP A 3 -1.40 -20.31 4.58
CA TRP A 3 -2.30 -19.21 4.26
C TRP A 3 -1.75 -18.29 3.16
N CYS A 4 -0.47 -17.93 3.22
CA CYS A 4 0.19 -17.07 2.23
C CYS A 4 0.20 -17.75 0.85
N SER A 5 0.53 -19.05 0.81
CA SER A 5 0.42 -19.86 -0.41
C SER A 5 -1.00 -19.88 -0.98
N SER A 6 -2.02 -20.00 -0.11
CA SER A 6 -3.43 -20.00 -0.51
C SER A 6 -3.95 -18.66 -1.05
N LYS A 7 -3.27 -17.55 -0.73
CA LYS A 7 -3.69 -16.18 -1.09
C LYS A 7 -2.96 -15.62 -2.31
N GLY A 8 -2.64 -16.46 -3.27
CA GLY A 8 -1.89 -16.05 -4.45
C GLY A 8 -0.38 -16.02 -4.21
N ASN A 9 0.10 -16.92 -3.33
CA ASN A 9 1.52 -17.06 -3.04
C ASN A 9 2.19 -15.79 -2.52
N ILE A 10 1.51 -15.11 -1.58
CA ILE A 10 2.00 -13.87 -0.96
C ILE A 10 3.36 -14.17 -0.29
N PRO A 11 4.40 -13.35 -0.52
CA PRO A 11 5.67 -13.49 0.18
C PRO A 11 5.50 -13.40 1.70
N TYR A 12 6.20 -14.27 2.43
CA TYR A 12 6.16 -14.32 3.89
C TYR A 12 7.57 -14.18 4.46
N TYR A 13 7.71 -13.34 5.49
CA TYR A 13 8.97 -13.07 6.15
C TYR A 13 8.78 -13.16 7.67
N GLU A 14 9.69 -13.85 8.35
CA GLU A 14 9.84 -13.76 9.80
C GLU A 14 10.90 -12.72 10.10
N THR A 15 10.53 -11.70 10.89
CA THR A 15 11.39 -10.55 11.17
C THR A 15 11.49 -10.30 12.67
N SER A 16 12.59 -9.69 13.10
CA SER A 16 12.76 -9.17 14.46
C SER A 16 13.37 -7.78 14.38
N ALA A 17 12.56 -6.76 14.68
CA ALA A 17 13.04 -5.38 14.73
C ALA A 17 14.09 -5.17 15.83
N LYS A 18 14.02 -5.94 16.93
CA LYS A 18 14.98 -5.85 18.03
C LYS A 18 16.37 -6.35 17.63
N GLU A 19 16.39 -7.42 16.85
CA GLU A 19 17.63 -8.11 16.45
C GLU A 19 18.07 -7.73 15.03
N ASP A 20 17.41 -6.73 14.42
CA ASP A 20 17.61 -6.32 13.02
C ASP A 20 17.59 -7.49 12.03
N TYR A 21 16.69 -8.44 12.26
CA TYR A 21 16.61 -9.67 11.48
C TYR A 21 15.54 -9.55 10.40
N ASN A 22 15.96 -9.73 9.13
CA ASN A 22 15.12 -9.77 7.92
C ASN A 22 14.26 -8.53 7.66
N VAL A 23 14.52 -7.40 8.33
CA VAL A 23 13.75 -6.17 8.15
C VAL A 23 14.00 -5.59 6.76
N ASP A 24 15.27 -5.37 6.41
CA ASP A 24 15.66 -4.77 5.12
C ASP A 24 15.20 -5.61 3.93
N GLU A 25 15.37 -6.93 3.99
CA GLU A 25 14.97 -7.82 2.90
C GLU A 25 13.45 -7.83 2.69
N ALA A 26 12.68 -7.83 3.79
CA ALA A 26 11.21 -7.78 3.71
C ALA A 26 10.75 -6.46 3.06
N PHE A 27 11.29 -5.31 3.48
CA PHE A 27 10.93 -4.01 2.91
C PHE A 27 11.39 -3.84 1.47
N LEU A 28 12.60 -4.31 1.13
CA LEU A 28 13.10 -4.29 -0.24
C LEU A 28 12.21 -5.12 -1.18
N SER A 29 11.75 -6.29 -0.73
CA SER A 29 10.83 -7.14 -1.48
C SER A 29 9.51 -6.43 -1.77
N VAL A 30 8.94 -5.77 -0.75
CA VAL A 30 7.71 -4.97 -0.91
C VAL A 30 7.92 -3.84 -1.91
N ALA A 31 9.04 -3.11 -1.82
CA ALA A 31 9.35 -2.03 -2.76
C ALA A 31 9.46 -2.53 -4.21
N LYS A 32 10.13 -3.67 -4.44
CA LYS A 32 10.24 -4.29 -5.76
C LYS A 32 8.88 -4.69 -6.32
N LEU A 33 8.05 -5.35 -5.51
CA LEU A 33 6.70 -5.74 -5.92
C LEU A 33 5.83 -4.54 -6.25
N ALA A 34 5.92 -3.47 -5.47
CA ALA A 34 5.20 -2.23 -5.75
C ALA A 34 5.59 -1.68 -7.14
N LEU A 35 6.89 -1.54 -7.42
CA LEU A 35 7.40 -1.08 -8.71
C LEU A 35 6.94 -1.95 -9.89
N GLU A 36 6.86 -3.27 -9.71
CA GLU A 36 6.39 -4.19 -10.75
C GLU A 36 4.89 -4.01 -11.06
N HIS A 37 4.09 -3.62 -10.07
CA HIS A 37 2.63 -3.51 -10.17
C HIS A 37 2.13 -2.06 -10.39
N GLU A 38 3.02 -1.06 -10.49
CA GLU A 38 2.63 0.35 -10.72
C GLU A 38 1.74 0.54 -11.96
N ARG A 39 1.98 -0.22 -13.03
CA ARG A 39 1.21 -0.12 -14.29
C ARG A 39 -0.27 -0.52 -14.14
N ASP A 40 -0.62 -1.37 -13.17
CA ASP A 40 -2.00 -1.80 -12.94
C ASP A 40 -2.79 -0.80 -12.07
N GLN A 41 -2.10 0.05 -11.28
CA GLN A 41 -2.76 1.04 -10.40
C GLN A 41 -3.15 2.33 -11.12
N ASP A 42 -2.40 2.75 -12.14
CA ASP A 42 -2.71 3.95 -12.94
C ASP A 42 -4.09 3.88 -13.61
N ILE A 43 -4.54 2.68 -14.00
CA ILE A 43 -5.84 2.45 -14.66
C ILE A 43 -7.00 2.81 -13.71
N TYR A 44 -6.87 2.54 -12.42
CA TYR A 44 -7.92 2.86 -11.44
C TYR A 44 -7.93 4.33 -11.04
N PHE A 45 -6.76 4.96 -10.88
CA PHE A 45 -6.66 6.37 -10.47
C PHE A 45 -7.11 7.36 -11.55
N GLN A 46 -7.03 7.00 -12.84
CA GLN A 46 -7.56 7.84 -13.92
C GLN A 46 -9.09 7.95 -13.91
N THR A 47 -9.80 6.95 -13.40
CA THR A 47 -11.28 6.92 -13.43
C THR A 47 -11.95 7.73 -12.31
N VAL A 48 -11.20 8.12 -11.26
CA VAL A 48 -11.73 8.89 -10.11
C VAL A 48 -11.50 10.40 -10.24
N ALA A 49 -10.89 10.86 -11.33
CA ALA A 49 -10.61 12.28 -11.58
C ALA A 49 -11.78 13.02 -12.26
N ASP A 50 -13.03 12.76 -11.85
CA ASP A 50 -14.12 13.70 -12.11
C ASP A 50 -14.15 14.74 -10.96
N PRO A 51 -13.90 16.03 -11.21
CA PRO A 51 -13.90 17.03 -10.16
C PRO A 51 -15.32 17.26 -9.64
N VAL A 52 -15.57 16.87 -8.39
CA VAL A 52 -16.80 17.21 -7.67
C VAL A 52 -16.80 18.73 -7.44
N PRO A 53 -17.84 19.49 -7.87
CA PRO A 53 -17.89 20.93 -7.60
C PRO A 53 -17.99 21.18 -6.09
N GLU A 54 -16.99 21.91 -5.58
CA GLU A 54 -16.87 22.33 -4.19
C GLU A 54 -18.09 23.17 -3.80
N THR A 55 -18.92 22.68 -2.88
CA THR A 55 -19.96 23.49 -2.23
C THR A 55 -19.51 23.81 -0.83
N GLU A 56 -19.35 25.12 -0.58
CA GLU A 56 -18.90 25.71 0.68
C GLU A 56 -19.62 25.12 1.91
N GLN A 57 -18.86 24.62 2.89
CA GLN A 57 -19.35 24.51 4.28
C GLN A 57 -18.37 25.16 5.24
N ARG A 58 -18.63 26.46 5.39
CA ARG A 58 -18.21 27.35 6.46
C ARG A 58 -18.70 26.77 7.80
N GLY A 59 -17.79 26.21 8.62
CA GLY A 59 -18.12 25.70 9.96
C GLY A 59 -16.88 25.64 10.85
N GLY A 60 -16.80 26.54 11.83
CA GLY A 60 -15.58 26.89 12.57
C GLY A 60 -15.03 25.82 13.53
N CYS A 61 -13.75 26.00 13.85
CA CYS A 61 -12.97 25.21 14.79
C CYS A 61 -13.34 25.60 16.24
N ALA A 62 -13.52 24.61 17.12
CA ALA A 62 -13.55 24.82 18.56
C ALA A 62 -12.14 24.54 19.12
N CYS A 63 -11.58 25.57 19.75
CA CYS A 63 -10.34 25.56 20.50
C CYS A 63 -10.40 24.60 21.68
#